data_AF-A0A435I4M3-F1
#
_entry.id   AF-A0A435I4M3-F1
#
_cell.length_a   1.000
_cell.length_b   1.000
_cell.length_c   1.000
_cell.angle_alpha   90.00
_cell.angle_beta   90.00
_cell.angle_gamma   90.00
#
_symmetry.space_group_name_H-M   'P 1'
#
loop_
_entity.id
_entity.type
_entity.pdbx_description
1 polymer ?
#
loop_
_entity_poly.entity_id
_entity_poly.type
_entity_poly.pdbx_seq_one_letter_code
_entity_poly.pdbx_strand_id
1 'polypeptide(L)'
;MLGDGNWNPSGYWTANHLVPGSTTTSRPFPTDGGFTATGTEAATRYDIYKYEVDHGMIGDKSTSGDTGLPLCNQTPIAIPDRRILYGAILDCSKLALNGNVDNVPVRAFGSFFITEPIKDGKEIYVELVDITGKGGRGTLDNFLRDEAQVYR
;
A
#
# COMPACT_ATOMS: atom_id res chain seq x y z
N MET A 1 14.10 -0.37 10.03
CA MET A 1 13.94 1.03 10.47
C MET A 1 12.53 1.44 10.11
N LEU A 2 11.79 2.11 10.99
CA LEU A 2 10.50 2.69 10.63
C LEU A 2 10.79 4.05 9.98
N GLY A 3 10.26 4.28 8.77
CA GLY A 3 10.40 5.56 8.09
C GLY A 3 9.71 6.68 8.89
N ASP A 4 10.06 7.94 8.63
CA ASP A 4 9.44 9.11 9.24
C ASP A 4 8.05 9.44 8.68
N GLY A 5 7.54 8.60 7.76
CA GLY A 5 6.24 8.78 7.10
C GLY A 5 6.20 9.99 6.17
N ASN A 6 7.33 10.68 5.97
CA ASN A 6 7.38 11.91 5.22
C ASN A 6 7.45 11.59 3.73
N TRP A 7 6.36 11.83 3.03
CA TRP A 7 6.30 11.71 1.57
C TRP A 7 5.59 12.93 0.98
N ASN A 8 5.74 13.15 -0.33
CA ASN A 8 5.19 14.32 -1.01
C ASN A 8 4.06 13.89 -1.98
N PRO A 9 2.79 13.88 -1.52
CA PRO A 9 1.65 13.52 -2.37
C PRO A 9 1.51 14.43 -3.57
N SER A 10 1.68 15.74 -3.37
CA SER A 10 1.57 16.73 -4.46
C SER A 10 2.61 16.48 -5.56
N GLY A 11 3.86 16.21 -5.16
CA GLY A 11 4.95 15.94 -6.08
C GLY A 11 4.76 14.63 -6.84
N TYR A 12 4.33 13.58 -6.14
CA TYR A 12 3.97 12.31 -6.76
C TYR A 12 2.86 12.47 -7.79
N TRP A 13 1.77 13.17 -7.43
CA TRP A 13 0.62 13.35 -8.30
C TRP A 13 1.00 14.10 -9.58
N THR A 14 1.74 15.21 -9.42
CA THR A 14 2.21 16.03 -10.54
C THR A 14 3.07 15.24 -11.52
N ALA A 15 3.87 14.30 -11.00
CA ALA A 15 4.77 13.49 -11.81
C ALA A 15 4.08 12.31 -12.52
N ASN A 16 2.98 11.77 -11.98
CA ASN A 16 2.38 10.51 -12.46
C ASN A 16 1.02 10.66 -13.13
N HIS A 17 0.33 11.80 -12.94
CA HIS A 17 -0.99 12.04 -13.54
C HIS A 17 -0.94 13.17 -14.55
N LEU A 18 -0.29 12.95 -15.69
CA LEU A 18 -0.34 13.91 -16.80
C LEU A 18 -1.69 13.85 -17.52
N VAL A 19 -2.16 15.02 -17.98
CA VAL A 19 -3.32 15.08 -18.87
C VAL A 19 -2.99 14.33 -20.17
N PRO A 20 -3.90 13.50 -20.70
CA PRO A 20 -3.65 12.77 -21.95
C PRO A 20 -3.15 13.69 -23.08
N GLY A 21 -2.02 13.33 -23.68
CA GLY A 21 -1.37 14.11 -24.74
C GLY A 21 -0.45 15.24 -24.24
N SER A 22 -0.36 15.48 -22.94
CA SER A 22 0.58 16.45 -22.34
C SER A 22 1.82 15.76 -21.77
N THR A 23 2.95 16.46 -21.80
CA THR A 23 4.21 16.06 -21.14
C THR A 23 4.58 16.94 -19.95
N THR A 24 3.82 18.01 -19.71
CA THR A 24 4.13 19.03 -18.69
C THR A 24 2.94 19.42 -17.83
N THR A 25 1.71 19.09 -18.26
CA THR A 25 0.48 19.45 -17.55
C THR A 25 -0.06 18.25 -16.81
N SER A 26 -0.09 18.34 -15.48
CA SER A 26 -0.72 17.35 -14.62
C SER A 26 -2.20 17.64 -14.41
N ARG A 27 -2.98 16.59 -14.13
CA ARG A 27 -4.33 16.69 -13.60
C ARG A 27 -4.32 17.40 -12.25
N PRO A 28 -5.39 18.12 -11.89
CA PRO A 28 -5.51 18.66 -10.54
C PRO A 28 -5.46 17.53 -9.51
N PHE A 29 -4.86 17.81 -8.34
CA PHE A 29 -4.90 16.90 -7.20
C PHE A 29 -6.37 16.69 -6.78
N PRO A 30 -6.79 15.46 -6.45
CA PRO A 30 -8.19 15.16 -6.15
C PRO A 30 -8.66 15.89 -4.90
N THR A 31 -9.94 16.24 -4.87
CA THR A 31 -10.57 16.97 -3.75
C THR A 31 -11.73 16.21 -3.12
N ASP A 32 -12.13 15.10 -3.75
CA ASP A 32 -13.21 14.19 -3.38
C ASP A 32 -12.71 12.90 -2.70
N GLY A 33 -11.39 12.66 -2.68
CA GLY A 33 -10.79 11.49 -2.05
C GLY A 33 -10.78 11.50 -0.51
N GLY A 34 -11.19 12.60 0.14
CA GLY A 34 -11.19 12.73 1.60
C GLY A 34 -9.79 12.94 2.21
N PHE A 35 -8.80 13.30 1.38
CA PHE A 35 -7.43 13.58 1.76
C PHE A 35 -6.93 14.85 1.05
N THR A 36 -5.81 15.39 1.49
CA THR A 36 -5.21 16.62 0.96
C THR A 36 -3.81 16.36 0.39
N ALA A 37 -3.29 17.34 -0.36
CA ALA A 37 -1.94 17.23 -0.94
C ALA A 37 -0.82 17.46 0.08
N THR A 38 -1.12 18.12 1.21
CA THR A 38 -0.17 18.57 2.24
C THR A 38 -0.85 18.73 3.60
N GLY A 39 -0.06 18.73 4.69
CA GLY A 39 -0.56 18.94 6.05
C GLY A 39 -0.83 17.64 6.80
N THR A 40 -1.59 17.70 7.89
CA THR A 40 -1.89 16.53 8.74
C THR A 40 -2.86 15.55 8.10
N GLU A 41 -3.69 16.04 7.18
CA GLU A 41 -4.61 15.24 6.38
C GLU A 41 -4.01 14.93 5.00
N ALA A 42 -2.68 15.00 4.87
CA ALA A 42 -2.01 14.64 3.63
C ALA A 42 -2.31 13.18 3.31
N ALA A 43 -2.63 12.91 2.05
CA ALA A 43 -2.91 11.55 1.59
C ALA A 43 -1.76 10.62 1.97
N THR A 44 -2.06 9.38 2.35
CA THR A 44 -1.06 8.33 2.41
C THR A 44 -0.77 7.77 1.00
N ARG A 45 0.31 7.00 0.83
CA ARG A 45 0.54 6.34 -0.46
C ARG A 45 -0.55 5.32 -0.74
N TYR A 46 -1.09 4.68 0.31
CA TYR A 46 -2.22 3.78 0.18
C TYR A 46 -3.50 4.51 -0.26
N ASP A 47 -3.80 5.68 0.29
CA ASP A 47 -4.98 6.47 -0.13
C ASP A 47 -4.94 6.85 -1.59
N ILE A 48 -3.78 7.34 -2.07
CA ILE A 48 -3.59 7.64 -3.50
C ILE A 48 -3.74 6.37 -4.34
N TYR A 49 -3.11 5.27 -3.94
CA TYR A 49 -3.24 4.00 -4.67
C TYR A 49 -4.70 3.55 -4.80
N LYS A 50 -5.48 3.59 -3.72
CA LYS A 50 -6.91 3.25 -3.78
C LYS A 50 -7.66 4.19 -4.73
N TYR A 51 -7.41 5.49 -4.61
CA TYR A 51 -8.04 6.49 -5.46
C TYR A 51 -7.74 6.24 -6.95
N GLU A 52 -6.48 5.93 -7.29
CA GLU A 52 -6.07 5.60 -8.65
C GLU A 52 -6.77 4.35 -9.20
N VAL A 53 -6.92 3.32 -8.37
CA VAL A 53 -7.63 2.08 -8.74
C VAL A 53 -9.10 2.39 -9.00
N ASP A 54 -9.76 3.06 -8.05
CA ASP A 54 -11.21 3.33 -8.09
C ASP A 54 -11.61 4.25 -9.25
N HIS A 55 -10.71 5.14 -9.69
CA HIS A 55 -10.93 6.06 -10.80
C HIS A 55 -10.26 5.64 -12.12
N GLY A 56 -9.66 4.44 -12.18
CA GLY A 56 -9.02 3.91 -13.38
C GLY A 56 -7.80 4.73 -13.85
N MET A 57 -7.10 5.40 -12.94
CA MET A 57 -5.97 6.29 -13.23
C MET A 57 -4.60 5.59 -13.21
N ILE A 58 -4.54 4.27 -12.96
CA ILE A 58 -3.28 3.48 -13.01
C ILE A 58 -2.56 3.60 -14.37
N GLY A 59 -3.34 3.82 -15.44
CA GLY A 59 -2.83 3.99 -16.80
C GLY A 59 -2.41 5.42 -17.15
N ASP A 60 -2.54 6.38 -16.24
CA ASP A 60 -2.03 7.73 -16.50
C ASP A 60 -0.52 7.68 -16.73
N LYS A 61 -0.06 8.58 -17.61
CA LYS A 61 1.33 8.64 -18.05
C LYS A 61 2.11 9.53 -17.09
N SER A 62 3.28 9.05 -16.67
CA SER A 62 4.22 9.84 -15.90
C SER A 62 5.02 10.81 -16.78
N THR A 63 5.77 11.72 -16.15
CA THR A 63 6.73 12.60 -16.83
C THR A 63 7.87 11.84 -17.53
N SER A 64 8.25 10.65 -17.05
CA SER A 64 9.18 9.74 -17.76
C SER A 64 8.53 8.99 -18.91
N GLY A 65 7.20 9.03 -19.00
CA GLY A 65 6.42 8.35 -20.00
C GLY A 65 6.04 6.90 -19.65
N ASP A 66 6.41 6.46 -18.45
CA ASP A 66 5.96 5.19 -17.90
C ASP A 66 4.47 5.26 -17.61
N THR A 67 3.80 4.13 -17.82
CA THR A 67 2.42 3.92 -17.40
C THR A 67 2.44 2.82 -16.35
N GLY A 68 1.66 2.94 -15.28
CA GLY A 68 1.59 1.92 -14.21
C GLY A 68 1.02 0.57 -14.66
N LEU A 69 0.73 0.40 -15.95
CA LEU A 69 0.17 -0.80 -16.56
C LEU A 69 1.25 -1.86 -16.85
N PRO A 70 0.94 -3.16 -16.66
CA PRO A 70 1.85 -4.22 -17.08
C PRO A 70 2.02 -4.23 -18.60
N LEU A 71 3.25 -4.33 -19.07
CA LEU A 71 3.57 -4.45 -20.51
C LEU A 71 2.91 -5.68 -21.16
N CYS A 72 2.82 -6.79 -20.44
CA CYS A 72 2.35 -8.07 -20.98
C CYS A 72 0.85 -8.33 -20.76
N ASN A 73 0.17 -7.51 -19.97
CA ASN A 73 -1.29 -7.58 -19.77
C ASN A 73 -1.78 -6.22 -19.27
N GLN A 74 -2.29 -5.41 -20.20
CA GLN A 74 -2.71 -4.04 -19.93
C GLN A 74 -4.02 -3.95 -19.13
N THR A 75 -4.70 -5.08 -18.89
CA THR A 75 -5.90 -5.12 -18.05
C THR A 75 -5.48 -5.25 -16.58
N PRO A 76 -5.68 -4.21 -15.75
CA PRO A 76 -5.43 -4.33 -14.32
C PRO A 76 -6.41 -5.33 -13.72
N ILE A 77 -5.92 -6.27 -12.90
CA ILE A 77 -6.80 -7.12 -12.11
C ILE A 77 -7.25 -6.28 -10.91
N ALA A 78 -8.57 -6.15 -10.74
CA ALA A 78 -9.18 -5.34 -9.68
C ALA A 78 -9.18 -6.02 -8.29
N ILE A 79 -8.97 -7.34 -8.22
CA ILE A 79 -9.04 -8.12 -6.97
C ILE A 79 -8.05 -9.31 -7.06
N PRO A 80 -7.21 -9.57 -6.04
CA PRO A 80 -7.01 -8.83 -4.79
C PRO A 80 -6.07 -7.62 -4.93
N ASP A 81 -6.03 -6.76 -3.89
CA ASP A 81 -5.07 -5.66 -3.74
C ASP A 81 -3.63 -6.17 -3.89
N ARG A 82 -3.04 -6.00 -5.08
CA ARG A 82 -1.76 -6.61 -5.50
C ARG A 82 -0.53 -6.15 -4.69
N ARG A 83 -0.70 -5.16 -3.81
CA ARG A 83 0.39 -4.49 -3.10
C ARG A 83 0.23 -4.53 -1.58
N ILE A 84 -0.72 -5.30 -1.06
CA ILE A 84 -0.89 -5.50 0.38
C ILE A 84 -0.24 -6.82 0.79
N LEU A 85 0.67 -6.73 1.75
CA LEU A 85 1.26 -7.86 2.47
C LEU A 85 0.57 -8.00 3.82
N TYR A 86 0.31 -9.22 4.24
CA TYR A 86 -0.23 -9.52 5.57
C TYR A 86 0.87 -10.15 6.41
N GLY A 87 1.03 -9.64 7.64
CA GLY A 87 2.12 -10.08 8.51
C GLY A 87 1.71 -10.10 9.97
N ALA A 88 2.27 -11.07 10.71
CA ALA A 88 2.16 -11.13 12.16
C ALA A 88 3.15 -10.15 12.80
N ILE A 89 2.68 -9.36 13.77
CA ILE A 89 3.47 -8.45 14.58
C ILE A 89 3.83 -9.15 15.89
N LEU A 90 5.13 -9.26 16.15
CA LEU A 90 5.71 -9.91 17.31
C LEU A 90 6.36 -8.89 18.24
N ASP A 91 6.28 -9.15 19.54
CA ASP A 91 6.99 -8.36 20.55
C ASP A 91 8.31 -9.05 20.91
N CYS A 92 9.36 -8.73 20.13
CA CYS A 92 10.68 -9.34 20.30
C CYS A 92 11.32 -9.05 21.66
N SER A 93 10.87 -8.02 22.40
CA SER A 93 11.38 -7.73 23.74
C SER A 93 10.87 -8.73 24.79
N LYS A 94 9.68 -9.28 24.56
CA LYS A 94 9.04 -10.29 25.43
C LYS A 94 9.27 -11.71 24.93
N LEU A 95 9.58 -11.85 23.65
CA LEU A 95 9.85 -13.11 22.99
C LEU A 95 11.36 -13.25 22.82
N ALA A 96 11.99 -14.03 23.70
CA ALA A 96 13.41 -14.38 23.59
C ALA A 96 13.65 -15.37 22.42
N LEU A 97 13.31 -14.94 21.20
CA LEU A 97 13.43 -15.74 19.98
C LEU A 97 14.91 -15.86 19.61
N ASN A 98 15.43 -17.08 19.62
CA ASN A 98 16.77 -17.41 19.16
C ASN A 98 16.68 -18.56 18.14
N GLY A 99 16.57 -18.21 16.87
CA GLY A 99 16.44 -19.18 15.78
C GLY A 99 14.99 -19.56 15.47
N ASN A 100 14.80 -20.75 14.88
CA ASN A 100 13.48 -21.27 14.57
C ASN A 100 12.78 -21.71 15.87
N VAL A 101 11.60 -21.13 16.13
CA VAL A 101 10.80 -21.41 17.31
C VAL A 101 9.37 -21.63 16.86
N ASP A 102 8.78 -22.74 17.27
CA ASP A 102 7.38 -23.04 17.00
C ASP A 102 6.45 -22.36 18.03
N ASN A 103 5.19 -22.19 17.66
CA ASN A 103 4.13 -21.69 18.54
C ASN A 103 4.41 -20.29 19.15
N VAL A 104 4.99 -19.40 18.35
CA VAL A 104 5.29 -18.01 18.75
C VAL A 104 3.97 -17.24 18.94
N PRO A 105 3.71 -16.67 20.14
CA PRO A 105 2.49 -15.92 20.37
C PRO A 105 2.50 -14.59 19.59
N VAL A 106 1.57 -14.47 18.66
CA VAL A 106 1.36 -13.26 17.86
C VAL A 106 0.64 -12.20 18.70
N ARG A 107 1.09 -10.94 18.61
CA ARG A 107 0.48 -9.82 19.35
C ARG A 107 -0.65 -9.17 18.56
N ALA A 108 -0.49 -9.06 17.25
CA ALA A 108 -1.46 -8.56 16.31
C ALA A 108 -1.08 -8.99 14.89
N PHE A 109 -2.00 -8.90 13.94
CA PHE A 109 -1.72 -8.96 12.52
C PHE A 109 -1.83 -7.56 11.92
N GLY A 110 -1.01 -7.26 10.92
CA GLY A 110 -1.07 -5.99 10.20
C GLY A 110 -1.15 -6.21 8.70
N SER A 111 -1.75 -5.26 8.01
CA SER A 111 -1.67 -5.12 6.55
C SER A 111 -0.66 -4.03 6.20
N PHE A 112 0.21 -4.34 5.27
CA PHE A 112 1.36 -3.54 4.89
C PHE A 112 1.32 -3.26 3.40
N PHE A 113 1.23 -1.99 3.00
CA PHE A 113 1.24 -1.58 1.60
C PHE A 113 2.67 -1.42 1.08
N ILE A 114 3.02 -2.11 0.00
CA ILE A 114 4.32 -1.98 -0.66
C ILE A 114 4.40 -0.62 -1.34
N THR A 115 5.29 0.23 -0.85
CA THR A 115 5.40 1.62 -1.32
C THR A 115 6.35 1.78 -2.50
N GLU A 116 7.28 0.84 -2.67
CA GLU A 116 8.35 0.92 -3.67
C GLU A 116 8.62 -0.45 -4.31
N PRO A 117 9.03 -0.50 -5.59
CA PRO A 117 9.54 -1.73 -6.18
C PRO A 117 10.81 -2.20 -5.45
N ILE A 118 11.00 -3.52 -5.38
CA ILE A 118 12.16 -4.12 -4.73
C ILE A 118 13.41 -3.75 -5.52
N LYS A 119 14.19 -2.80 -4.98
CA LYS A 119 15.50 -2.42 -5.53
C LYS A 119 16.54 -3.37 -4.95
N ASP A 120 17.29 -4.05 -5.82
CA ASP A 120 18.42 -4.93 -5.46
C ASP A 120 18.07 -6.20 -4.64
N GLY A 121 16.80 -6.58 -4.57
CA GLY A 121 16.34 -7.91 -4.13
C GLY A 121 16.38 -8.19 -2.63
N LYS A 122 16.76 -7.22 -1.79
CA LYS A 122 16.98 -7.44 -0.34
C LYS A 122 16.04 -6.68 0.58
N GLU A 123 15.47 -5.59 0.10
CA GLU A 123 14.67 -4.68 0.93
C GLU A 123 13.30 -4.46 0.30
N ILE A 124 12.27 -4.53 1.14
CA ILE A 124 10.89 -4.21 0.77
C ILE A 124 10.48 -3.05 1.67
N TYR A 125 10.09 -1.94 1.05
CA TYR A 125 9.56 -0.78 1.75
C TYR A 125 8.05 -0.90 1.84
N VAL A 126 7.55 -0.84 3.08
CA VAL A 126 6.13 -0.99 3.35
C VAL A 126 5.59 0.09 4.29
N GLU A 127 4.34 0.45 4.09
CA GLU A 127 3.55 1.33 4.92
C GLU A 127 2.52 0.51 5.71
N LEU A 128 2.41 0.71 7.02
CA LEU A 128 1.37 0.04 7.82
C LEU A 128 0.01 0.68 7.54
N VAL A 129 -0.91 -0.09 6.98
CA VAL A 129 -2.26 0.36 6.59
C VAL A 129 -3.28 0.11 7.70
N ASP A 130 -3.21 -1.08 8.32
CA ASP A 130 -4.13 -1.49 9.36
C ASP A 130 -3.48 -2.52 10.29
N ILE A 131 -4.01 -2.65 11.51
CA ILE A 131 -3.62 -3.60 12.54
C ILE A 131 -4.86 -4.20 13.21
N THR A 132 -4.88 -5.51 13.47
CA THR A 132 -5.98 -6.15 14.21
C THR A 132 -6.02 -5.64 15.65
N GLY A 133 -7.23 -5.44 16.19
CA GLY A 133 -7.45 -5.07 17.59
C GLY A 133 -7.89 -3.62 17.79
N LYS A 134 -7.82 -3.14 19.04
CA LYS A 134 -8.35 -1.83 19.44
C LYS A 134 -7.51 -0.71 18.84
N GLY A 135 -7.97 -0.15 17.72
CA GLY A 135 -7.27 0.89 16.95
C GLY A 135 -7.13 0.59 15.46
N GLY A 136 -7.51 -0.61 15.00
CA GLY A 136 -7.56 -0.95 13.58
C GLY A 136 -8.80 -0.39 12.86
N ARG A 137 -8.70 -0.26 11.53
CA ARG A 137 -9.77 0.06 10.60
C ARG A 137 -10.71 -1.14 10.34
N GLY A 138 -10.44 -2.29 10.95
CA GLY A 138 -11.30 -3.48 10.94
C GLY A 138 -11.27 -4.27 9.62
N THR A 139 -10.38 -3.92 8.68
CA THR A 139 -10.28 -4.63 7.39
C THR A 139 -9.66 -6.02 7.54
N LEU A 140 -8.96 -6.25 8.65
CA LEU A 140 -8.31 -7.52 8.99
C LEU A 140 -9.19 -8.51 9.76
N ASP A 141 -10.35 -8.08 10.27
CA ASP A 141 -11.24 -8.95 11.07
C ASP A 141 -11.89 -10.06 10.20
N ASN A 142 -12.06 -9.81 8.89
CA ASN A 142 -12.57 -10.79 7.95
C ASN A 142 -11.51 -11.78 7.46
N PHE A 143 -10.25 -11.35 7.31
CA PHE A 143 -9.15 -12.22 6.86
C PHE A 143 -8.76 -13.27 7.92
N LEU A 144 -8.90 -12.96 9.21
CA LEU A 144 -8.74 -13.94 10.29
C LEU A 144 -9.77 -15.10 10.23
N ARG A 145 -10.86 -14.95 9.47
CA ARG A 145 -11.88 -16.00 9.30
C ARG A 145 -11.72 -16.84 8.05
N ASP A 146 -10.90 -16.42 7.07
CA ASP A 146 -10.87 -17.07 5.75
C ASP A 146 -9.76 -18.15 5.60
N GLU A 147 -8.98 -18.43 6.64
CA GLU A 147 -7.90 -19.44 6.60
C GLU A 147 -8.12 -20.69 7.46
N ALA A 148 -9.37 -21.04 7.76
CA ALA A 148 -9.69 -22.36 8.32
C ALA A 148 -10.89 -23.02 7.63
N GLN A 149 -10.79 -23.28 6.33
CA GLN A 149 -11.57 -24.34 5.70
C GLN A 149 -10.78 -25.65 5.70
N VAL A 150 -10.99 -26.45 6.75
CA VAL A 150 -10.63 -27.88 6.75
C VAL A 150 -11.67 -28.59 5.90
N TYR A 151 -11.31 -28.97 4.67
CA TYR A 151 -12.06 -29.98 3.93
C TYR A 151 -11.84 -31.33 4.62
N ARG A 152 -12.94 -31.96 5.05
CA ARG A 152 -12.95 -33.33 5.57
C ARG A 152 -13.28 -34.31 4.44
#